data_AF-A0A4Z0F5A1-F1
#
_entry.id   AF-A0A4Z0F5A1-F1
#
_cell.length_a   1.000
_cell.length_b   1.000
_cell.length_c   1.000
_cell.angle_alpha   90.00
_cell.angle_beta   90.00
_cell.angle_gamma   90.00
#
_symmetry.space_group_name_H-M   'P 1'
#
loop_
_entity.id
_entity.type
_entity.pdbx_description
1 polymer ?
#
loop_
_entity_poly.entity_id
_entity_poly.type
_entity_poly.pdbx_seq_one_letter_code
_entity_poly.pdbx_strand_id
1 'polypeptide(L)'
;MADIDLDSITNATTASNGTGVFDKLMGSVELHIESLFAKGRISGQDYANVYLSSLQAVLQQSIQFSLAEQRADKEADLINEQIKSEVKSNQEGGILDLEKEKLQKSIDLLNSQIAVEYEKVQSSKQDTIRRNDLNDKQIDKLESEIALTETQDSELTSNGVVDRDYKNTQIGKLEEETLLITAQKDEVAPNAASERALRTIQITKTEEEIDLLQSQDSELLLNGVKDRALKDAQVAKIQEETALVVTQESELSANGTSERALRTAQIDKVTEEIDLLQSQDSELLLNGVEDRKIKLAQEEKIRKERELVQAQTAEVAANASSERGLTDAKTALTNAQITKTEEEIDLLQSQDAELLLSGPVERGLKAAQEAKVDEERALIQAQKNEVAANAASERDLKGAQESKIGSEQTDKRNESIERVKLIQAQTTGFKSDAKQKMLNAMLDTLNAQMATGGDVISSDLAVNSSIKAVANDILTDWGEAGYI
;
A
#
# COMPACT_ATOMS: atom_id res chain seq x y z
N MET A 1 30.74 -17.47 54.27
CA MET A 1 30.34 -16.52 55.34
C MET A 1 31.54 -15.63 55.61
N ALA A 2 31.36 -14.43 56.16
CA ALA A 2 32.51 -13.70 56.70
C ALA A 2 33.07 -14.52 57.86
N ASP A 3 34.38 -14.75 57.87
CA ASP A 3 35.04 -15.42 58.99
C ASP A 3 35.31 -14.37 60.05
N ILE A 4 34.76 -14.56 61.25
CA ILE A 4 34.89 -13.58 62.33
C ILE A 4 36.21 -13.88 63.02
N ASP A 5 37.24 -13.12 62.68
CA ASP A 5 38.53 -13.17 63.37
C ASP A 5 38.34 -12.93 64.87
N LEU A 6 38.49 -13.99 65.65
CA LEU A 6 38.31 -13.96 67.10
C LEU A 6 39.41 -13.13 67.78
N ASP A 7 40.61 -13.05 67.20
CA ASP A 7 41.71 -12.26 67.76
C ASP A 7 41.41 -10.75 67.70
N SER A 8 40.55 -10.32 66.76
CA SER A 8 40.03 -8.94 66.72
C SER A 8 39.09 -8.63 67.89
N ILE A 9 38.37 -9.64 68.40
CA ILE A 9 37.45 -9.51 69.53
C ILE A 9 38.22 -9.65 70.84
N THR A 10 38.93 -10.76 71.05
CA THR A 10 39.76 -11.01 72.24
C THR A 10 40.94 -11.92 71.91
N ASN A 11 42.13 -11.54 72.35
CA ASN A 11 43.34 -12.38 72.28
C ASN A 11 44.11 -12.41 73.63
N ALA A 12 43.43 -12.03 74.71
CA ALA A 12 43.95 -12.07 76.07
C ALA A 12 44.38 -13.49 76.48
N THR A 13 45.66 -13.65 76.83
CA THR A 13 46.20 -14.86 77.47
C THR A 13 46.46 -14.66 78.97
N THR A 14 46.40 -13.42 79.45
CA THR A 14 46.29 -13.01 80.85
C THR A 14 45.30 -11.85 80.96
N ALA A 15 44.85 -11.52 82.18
CA ALA A 15 43.85 -10.47 82.42
C ALA A 15 44.25 -9.04 81.97
N SER A 16 45.49 -8.82 81.52
CA SER A 16 46.02 -7.48 81.22
C SER A 16 46.83 -7.37 79.92
N ASN A 17 46.85 -8.41 79.07
CA ASN A 17 47.67 -8.43 77.85
C ASN A 17 46.89 -8.51 76.52
N GLY A 18 45.56 -8.59 76.56
CA GLY A 18 44.74 -8.64 75.35
C GLY A 18 44.68 -7.31 74.61
N THR A 19 44.62 -7.38 73.28
CA THR A 19 44.54 -6.22 72.37
C THR A 19 43.27 -6.17 71.55
N GLY A 20 42.36 -7.14 71.69
CA GLY A 20 41.07 -7.16 71.01
C GLY A 20 40.14 -6.04 71.50
N VAL A 21 39.03 -5.82 70.78
CA VAL A 21 38.03 -4.80 71.14
C VAL A 21 37.42 -5.09 72.52
N PHE A 22 37.14 -6.36 72.84
CA PHE A 22 36.66 -6.78 74.15
C PHE A 22 37.70 -6.52 75.23
N ASP A 23 38.96 -6.87 75.00
CA ASP A 23 40.03 -6.75 75.99
C ASP A 23 40.23 -5.28 76.41
N LYS A 24 40.28 -4.38 75.42
CA LYS A 24 40.43 -2.93 75.63
C LYS A 24 39.25 -2.32 76.38
N LEU A 25 38.02 -2.69 76.02
CA LEU A 25 36.82 -2.17 76.68
C LEU A 25 36.65 -2.77 78.09
N MET A 26 36.91 -4.07 78.26
CA MET A 26 36.74 -4.77 79.53
C MET A 26 37.78 -4.32 80.55
N GLY A 27 39.05 -4.18 80.16
CA GLY A 27 40.09 -3.64 81.05
C GLY A 27 39.80 -2.22 81.53
N SER A 28 39.21 -1.38 80.67
CA SER A 28 38.75 -0.04 81.08
C SER A 28 37.61 -0.09 82.11
N VAL A 29 36.70 -1.06 82.01
CA VAL A 29 35.58 -1.22 82.95
C VAL A 29 36.03 -1.87 84.25
N GLU A 30 36.91 -2.88 84.18
CA GLU A 30 37.50 -3.55 85.35
C GLU A 30 38.25 -2.56 86.25
N LEU A 31 39.11 -1.69 85.67
CA LEU A 31 39.78 -0.61 86.40
C LEU A 31 38.82 0.30 87.18
N HIS A 32 37.61 0.55 86.65
CA HIS A 32 36.59 1.33 87.35
C HIS A 32 35.93 0.54 88.50
N ILE A 33 35.63 -0.75 88.29
CA ILE A 33 35.00 -1.62 89.31
C ILE A 33 35.99 -1.89 90.46
N GLU A 34 37.25 -2.22 90.16
CA GLU A 34 38.34 -2.34 91.15
C GLU A 34 38.48 -1.06 91.98
N SER A 35 38.50 0.10 91.31
CA SER A 35 38.56 1.41 91.98
C SER A 35 37.39 1.64 92.95
N LEU A 36 36.18 1.15 92.64
CA LEU A 36 35.02 1.27 93.53
C LEU A 36 35.11 0.31 94.72
N PHE A 37 35.58 -0.92 94.50
CA PHE A 37 35.78 -1.93 95.53
C PHE A 37 36.89 -1.55 96.51
N ALA A 38 38.06 -1.11 96.01
CA ALA A 38 39.17 -0.63 96.83
C ALA A 38 38.81 0.61 97.67
N LYS A 39 37.79 1.39 97.26
CA LYS A 39 37.22 2.51 98.01
C LYS A 39 36.07 2.11 98.95
N GLY A 40 35.79 0.82 99.10
CA GLY A 40 34.72 0.28 99.94
C GLY A 40 33.30 0.66 99.52
N ARG A 41 33.09 1.04 98.24
CA ARG A 41 31.79 1.54 97.74
C ARG A 41 30.83 0.45 97.29
N ILE A 42 31.32 -0.77 97.07
CA ILE A 42 30.57 -1.96 96.65
C ILE A 42 31.05 -3.17 97.46
N SER A 43 30.17 -4.11 97.80
CA SER A 43 30.57 -5.33 98.50
C SER A 43 31.20 -6.36 97.54
N GLY A 44 31.78 -7.43 98.08
CA GLY A 44 32.30 -8.53 97.24
C GLY A 44 31.22 -9.27 96.44
N GLN A 45 29.97 -9.27 96.90
CA GLN A 45 28.84 -9.83 96.15
C GLN A 45 28.41 -8.87 95.02
N ASP A 46 28.39 -7.56 95.29
CA ASP A 46 28.07 -6.55 94.29
C ASP A 46 29.16 -6.48 93.22
N TYR A 47 30.43 -6.64 93.61
CA TYR A 47 31.57 -6.74 92.69
C TYR A 47 31.35 -7.82 91.65
N ALA A 48 31.07 -9.06 92.09
CA ALA A 48 30.83 -10.19 91.19
C ALA A 48 29.61 -9.96 90.27
N ASN A 49 28.53 -9.41 90.81
CA ASN A 49 27.30 -9.13 90.06
C ASN A 49 27.51 -8.04 88.98
N VAL A 50 28.17 -6.93 89.34
CA VAL A 50 28.46 -5.80 88.44
C VAL A 50 29.49 -6.20 87.41
N TYR A 51 30.54 -6.93 87.80
CA TYR A 51 31.57 -7.45 86.89
C TYR A 51 30.96 -8.39 85.83
N LEU A 52 30.13 -9.36 86.24
CA LEU A 52 29.47 -10.28 85.30
C LEU A 52 28.52 -9.55 84.33
N SER A 53 27.74 -8.59 84.83
CA SER A 53 26.81 -7.80 84.00
C SER A 53 27.58 -6.90 83.01
N SER A 54 28.69 -6.31 83.47
CA SER A 54 29.58 -5.50 82.63
C SER A 54 30.27 -6.35 81.56
N LEU A 55 30.77 -7.53 81.91
CA LEU A 55 31.39 -8.49 80.99
C LEU A 55 30.42 -8.88 79.87
N GLN A 56 29.15 -9.18 80.21
CA GLN A 56 28.12 -9.50 79.22
C GLN A 56 27.82 -8.32 78.28
N ALA A 57 27.68 -7.11 78.82
CA ALA A 57 27.43 -5.91 78.02
C ALA A 57 28.61 -5.53 77.11
N VAL A 58 29.84 -5.59 77.63
CA VAL A 58 31.07 -5.30 76.87
C VAL A 58 31.29 -6.35 75.78
N LEU A 59 31.05 -7.64 76.06
CA LEU A 59 31.14 -8.69 75.04
C LEU A 59 30.15 -8.45 73.89
N GLN A 60 28.89 -8.16 74.21
CA GLN A 60 27.87 -7.84 73.21
C GLN A 60 28.25 -6.61 72.38
N GLN A 61 28.75 -5.55 73.01
CA GLN A 61 29.12 -4.32 72.32
C GLN A 61 30.38 -4.49 71.44
N SER A 62 31.33 -5.33 71.87
CA SER A 62 32.57 -5.61 71.13
C SER A 62 32.31 -6.42 69.86
N ILE A 63 31.41 -7.41 69.94
CA ILE A 63 30.93 -8.17 68.77
C ILE A 63 30.25 -7.22 67.77
N GLN A 64 29.40 -6.30 68.25
CA GLN A 64 28.75 -5.31 67.38
C GLN A 64 29.76 -4.35 66.71
N PHE A 65 30.81 -3.93 67.43
CA PHE A 65 31.83 -3.04 66.88
C PHE A 65 32.67 -3.73 65.80
N SER A 66 33.21 -4.93 66.08
CA SER A 66 33.98 -5.73 65.10
C SER A 66 33.15 -6.04 63.84
N LEU A 67 31.85 -6.37 63.99
CA LEU A 67 30.94 -6.57 62.85
C LEU A 67 30.60 -5.27 62.09
N ALA A 68 30.68 -4.10 62.73
CA ALA A 68 30.50 -2.82 62.05
C ALA A 68 31.76 -2.41 61.27
N GLU A 69 32.93 -2.62 61.85
CA GLU A 69 34.25 -2.41 61.26
C GLU A 69 34.43 -3.27 60.00
N GLN A 70 34.25 -4.60 60.10
CA GLN A 70 34.32 -5.51 58.95
C GLN A 70 33.33 -5.16 57.82
N ARG A 71 32.16 -4.60 58.16
CA ARG A 71 31.17 -4.15 57.17
C ARG A 71 31.63 -2.86 56.48
N ALA A 72 32.13 -1.88 57.23
CA ALA A 72 32.66 -0.64 56.68
C ALA A 72 33.84 -0.91 55.72
N ASP A 73 34.76 -1.81 56.11
CA ASP A 73 35.88 -2.22 55.25
C ASP A 73 35.41 -2.89 53.96
N LYS A 74 34.43 -3.79 54.02
CA LYS A 74 33.90 -4.48 52.83
C LYS A 74 33.04 -3.58 51.93
N GLU A 75 32.41 -2.56 52.50
CA GLU A 75 31.71 -1.51 51.76
C GLU A 75 32.73 -0.57 51.08
N ALA A 76 33.83 -0.23 51.76
CA ALA A 76 34.95 0.52 51.18
C ALA A 76 35.68 -0.26 50.06
N ASP A 77 35.94 -1.56 50.23
CA ASP A 77 36.48 -2.43 49.16
C ASP A 77 35.61 -2.39 47.91
N LEU A 78 34.29 -2.54 48.08
CA LEU A 78 33.31 -2.53 46.99
C LEU A 78 33.29 -1.17 46.27
N ILE A 79 33.28 -0.07 47.02
CA ILE A 79 33.34 1.30 46.48
C ILE A 79 34.67 1.53 45.73
N ASN A 80 35.80 1.04 46.26
CA ASN A 80 37.10 1.16 45.60
C ASN A 80 37.17 0.41 44.26
N GLU A 81 36.64 -0.82 44.18
CA GLU A 81 36.58 -1.55 42.90
C GLU A 81 35.55 -0.94 41.93
N GLN A 82 34.45 -0.35 42.41
CA GLN A 82 33.53 0.43 41.58
C GLN A 82 34.22 1.67 40.99
N ILE A 83 34.90 2.48 41.81
CA ILE A 83 35.69 3.64 41.38
C ILE A 83 36.75 3.22 40.35
N LYS A 84 37.45 2.11 40.60
CA LYS A 84 38.48 1.56 39.71
C LYS A 84 37.90 1.07 38.38
N SER A 85 36.69 0.52 38.38
CA SER A 85 35.95 0.18 37.15
C SER A 85 35.53 1.43 36.37
N GLU A 86 34.93 2.43 37.04
CA GLU A 86 34.54 3.69 36.41
C GLU A 86 35.72 4.47 35.86
N VAL A 87 36.82 4.57 36.60
CA VAL A 87 38.08 5.17 36.12
C VAL A 87 38.59 4.44 34.89
N LYS A 88 38.49 3.10 34.81
CA LYS A 88 38.88 2.34 33.62
C LYS A 88 37.93 2.53 32.42
N SER A 89 36.64 2.78 32.67
CA SER A 89 35.67 3.14 31.62
C SER A 89 35.87 4.55 31.07
N ASN A 90 36.28 5.49 31.94
CA ASN A 90 36.47 6.92 31.66
C ASN A 90 37.92 7.32 31.35
N GLN A 91 38.88 6.40 31.44
CA GLN A 91 40.27 6.61 31.03
C GLN A 91 40.38 6.85 29.52
N GLU A 92 41.42 7.56 29.10
CA GLU A 92 41.70 7.87 27.70
C GLU A 92 41.93 6.57 26.90
N GLY A 93 41.08 6.31 25.91
CA GLY A 93 41.05 5.03 25.18
C GLY A 93 40.32 3.89 25.92
N GLY A 94 39.60 4.21 27.00
CA GLY A 94 38.69 3.32 27.72
C GLY A 94 37.39 3.04 26.96
N ILE A 95 36.46 2.35 27.62
CA ILE A 95 35.22 1.85 26.98
C ILE A 95 34.40 3.00 26.35
N LEU A 96 34.25 4.11 27.08
CA LEU A 96 33.47 5.26 26.61
C LEU A 96 34.10 5.95 25.40
N ASP A 97 35.44 6.00 25.32
CA ASP A 97 36.14 6.59 24.17
C ASP A 97 36.10 5.68 22.94
N LEU A 98 36.25 4.37 23.13
CA LEU A 98 36.06 3.38 22.07
C LEU A 98 34.62 3.36 21.52
N GLU A 99 33.63 3.69 22.34
CA GLU A 99 32.24 3.82 21.92
C GLU A 99 31.99 5.14 21.17
N LYS A 100 32.53 6.27 21.65
CA LYS A 100 32.56 7.54 20.89
C LYS A 100 33.24 7.38 19.54
N GLU A 101 34.39 6.68 19.47
CA GLU A 101 35.14 6.48 18.23
C GLU A 101 34.35 5.63 17.21
N LYS A 102 33.65 4.59 17.67
CA LYS A 102 32.72 3.81 16.82
C LYS A 102 31.54 4.66 16.33
N LEU A 103 30.96 5.48 17.21
CA LEU A 103 29.85 6.35 16.84
C LEU A 103 30.28 7.40 15.81
N GLN A 104 31.46 8.01 15.98
CA GLN A 104 32.03 8.95 15.01
C GLN A 104 32.26 8.28 13.65
N LYS A 105 32.88 7.09 13.61
CA LYS A 105 33.06 6.32 12.36
C LYS A 105 31.73 5.99 11.67
N SER A 106 30.65 5.77 12.44
CA SER A 106 29.30 5.58 11.91
C SER A 106 28.72 6.85 11.30
N ILE A 107 28.90 8.00 11.98
CA ILE A 107 28.51 9.33 11.48
C ILE A 107 29.28 9.69 10.19
N ASP A 108 30.59 9.44 10.16
CA ASP A 108 31.45 9.72 8.99
C ASP A 108 31.03 8.88 7.77
N LEU A 109 30.71 7.59 7.99
CA LEU A 109 30.18 6.70 6.97
C LEU A 109 28.81 7.17 6.45
N LEU A 110 27.91 7.57 7.34
CA LEU A 110 26.58 8.07 6.96
C LEU A 110 26.68 9.38 6.16
N ASN A 111 27.54 10.30 6.57
CA ASN A 111 27.82 11.54 5.83
C ASN A 111 28.39 11.25 4.43
N SER A 112 29.29 10.26 4.31
CA SER A 112 29.81 9.82 3.02
C SER A 112 28.72 9.20 2.12
N GLN A 113 27.79 8.43 2.67
CA GLN A 113 26.65 7.88 1.92
C GLN A 113 25.70 8.99 1.44
N ILE A 114 25.40 9.98 2.30
CA ILE A 114 24.57 11.13 1.96
C ILE A 114 25.18 11.95 0.81
N ALA A 115 26.50 12.17 0.82
CA ALA A 115 27.19 12.85 -0.27
C ALA A 115 27.05 12.10 -1.62
N VAL A 116 27.27 10.78 -1.62
CA VAL A 116 27.14 9.94 -2.82
C VAL A 116 25.70 9.91 -3.37
N GLU A 117 24.69 9.84 -2.51
CA GLU A 117 23.29 9.93 -2.96
C GLU A 117 22.92 11.33 -3.49
N TYR A 118 23.48 12.40 -2.89
CA TYR A 118 23.30 13.75 -3.40
C TYR A 118 23.88 13.92 -4.82
N GLU A 119 25.09 13.42 -5.07
CA GLU A 119 25.71 13.44 -6.40
C GLU A 119 24.92 12.64 -7.44
N LYS A 120 24.37 11.46 -7.07
CA LYS A 120 23.46 10.69 -7.93
C LYS A 120 22.20 11.47 -8.28
N VAL A 121 21.57 12.14 -7.29
CA VAL A 121 20.38 12.96 -7.51
C VAL A 121 20.65 14.15 -8.43
N GLN A 122 21.80 14.83 -8.28
CA GLN A 122 22.17 15.93 -9.18
C GLN A 122 22.47 15.43 -10.59
N SER A 123 23.16 14.29 -10.73
CA SER A 123 23.41 13.65 -12.03
C SER A 123 22.11 13.27 -12.74
N SER A 124 21.19 12.60 -12.03
CA SER A 124 19.85 12.22 -12.54
C SER A 124 19.01 13.42 -12.96
N LYS A 125 19.08 14.54 -12.22
CA LYS A 125 18.47 15.82 -12.63
C LYS A 125 19.10 16.34 -13.92
N GLN A 126 20.43 16.36 -14.02
CA GLN A 126 21.12 16.86 -15.21
C GLN A 126 20.84 16.01 -16.45
N ASP A 127 20.74 14.69 -16.32
CA ASP A 127 20.35 13.77 -17.40
C ASP A 127 18.85 13.80 -17.73
N THR A 128 18.03 14.39 -16.86
CA THR A 128 16.63 14.73 -17.16
C THR A 128 16.54 16.04 -17.93
N ILE A 129 17.30 17.07 -17.53
CA ILE A 129 17.44 18.32 -18.28
C ILE A 129 17.97 18.05 -19.70
N ARG A 130 19.08 17.30 -19.83
CA ARG A 130 19.64 16.89 -21.15
C ARG A 130 18.63 16.17 -22.05
N ARG A 131 17.71 15.38 -21.49
CA ARG A 131 16.65 14.70 -22.26
C ARG A 131 15.58 15.68 -22.71
N ASN A 132 15.18 16.61 -21.86
CA ASN A 132 14.23 17.67 -22.23
C ASN A 132 14.85 18.56 -23.32
N ASP A 133 16.06 19.09 -23.11
CA ASP A 133 16.82 19.89 -24.09
C ASP A 133 16.99 19.19 -25.46
N LEU A 134 16.99 17.85 -25.48
CA LEU A 134 17.11 17.04 -26.69
C LEU A 134 15.74 16.79 -27.35
N ASN A 135 14.69 16.59 -26.56
CA ASN A 135 13.32 16.48 -27.06
C ASN A 135 12.84 17.81 -27.65
N ASP A 136 13.13 18.93 -26.97
CA ASP A 136 12.77 20.27 -27.43
C ASP A 136 13.44 20.57 -28.79
N LYS A 137 14.72 20.21 -28.96
CA LYS A 137 15.42 20.29 -30.27
C LYS A 137 14.87 19.34 -31.33
N GLN A 138 14.22 18.24 -30.95
CA GLN A 138 13.51 17.38 -31.90
C GLN A 138 12.18 18.03 -32.33
N ILE A 139 11.50 18.74 -31.43
CA ILE A 139 10.32 19.55 -31.74
C ILE A 139 10.71 20.70 -32.68
N ASP A 140 11.73 21.51 -32.33
CA ASP A 140 12.26 22.60 -33.18
C ASP A 140 12.58 22.11 -34.61
N LYS A 141 13.19 20.92 -34.73
CA LYS A 141 13.48 20.30 -36.03
C LYS A 141 12.19 19.93 -36.77
N LEU A 142 11.24 19.28 -36.10
CA LEU A 142 9.98 18.86 -36.72
C LEU A 142 9.15 20.06 -37.18
N GLU A 143 9.07 21.13 -36.39
CA GLU A 143 8.42 22.38 -36.78
C GLU A 143 9.11 23.02 -37.99
N SER A 144 10.44 23.02 -38.03
CA SER A 144 11.21 23.50 -39.20
C SER A 144 10.98 22.65 -40.46
N GLU A 145 10.81 21.33 -40.29
CA GLU A 145 10.58 20.36 -41.38
C GLU A 145 9.13 20.44 -41.91
N ILE A 146 8.17 20.74 -41.04
CA ILE A 146 6.79 21.10 -41.40
C ILE A 146 6.78 22.41 -42.20
N ALA A 147 7.37 23.48 -41.68
CA ALA A 147 7.39 24.79 -42.34
C ALA A 147 8.08 24.76 -43.72
N LEU A 148 9.13 23.94 -43.88
CA LEU A 148 9.76 23.68 -45.17
C LEU A 148 8.81 22.96 -46.14
N THR A 149 8.03 22.00 -45.65
CA THR A 149 7.04 21.26 -46.45
C THR A 149 5.89 22.17 -46.89
N GLU A 150 5.34 22.99 -45.99
CA GLU A 150 4.31 23.99 -46.31
C GLU A 150 4.80 25.03 -47.34
N THR A 151 6.08 25.40 -47.26
CA THR A 151 6.73 26.28 -48.25
C THR A 151 6.82 25.58 -49.61
N GLN A 152 7.22 24.31 -49.66
CA GLN A 152 7.31 23.54 -50.91
C GLN A 152 5.94 23.33 -51.57
N ASP A 153 4.88 23.03 -50.82
CA ASP A 153 3.51 22.95 -51.38
C ASP A 153 3.02 24.32 -51.90
N SER A 154 3.40 25.41 -51.23
CA SER A 154 3.12 26.78 -51.67
C SER A 154 3.88 27.15 -52.95
N GLU A 155 5.14 26.74 -53.09
CA GLU A 155 5.91 26.90 -54.32
C GLU A 155 5.38 26.02 -55.47
N LEU A 156 5.00 24.77 -55.21
CA LEU A 156 4.43 23.87 -56.20
C LEU A 156 3.09 24.39 -56.75
N THR A 157 2.21 24.90 -55.87
CA THR A 157 0.95 25.51 -56.29
C THR A 157 1.16 26.82 -57.05
N SER A 158 2.10 27.67 -56.62
CA SER A 158 2.49 28.90 -57.33
C SER A 158 3.05 28.60 -58.73
N ASN A 159 4.01 27.66 -58.84
CA ASN A 159 4.57 27.23 -60.11
C ASN A 159 3.50 26.60 -61.05
N GLY A 160 2.51 25.89 -60.50
CA GLY A 160 1.35 25.37 -61.24
C GLY A 160 0.33 26.44 -61.69
N VAL A 161 0.42 27.66 -61.17
CA VAL A 161 -0.26 28.85 -61.73
C VAL A 161 0.63 29.50 -62.78
N VAL A 162 1.93 29.70 -62.50
CA VAL A 162 2.88 30.32 -63.44
C VAL A 162 3.01 29.54 -64.75
N ASP A 163 3.10 28.20 -64.73
CA ASP A 163 3.11 27.37 -65.94
C ASP A 163 1.79 27.47 -66.74
N ARG A 164 0.66 27.64 -66.04
CA ARG A 164 -0.66 27.85 -66.67
C ARG A 164 -0.75 29.22 -67.35
N ASP A 165 -0.33 30.27 -66.65
CA ASP A 165 -0.33 31.63 -67.20
C ASP A 165 0.74 31.82 -68.28
N TYR A 166 1.86 31.11 -68.18
CA TYR A 166 2.85 31.01 -69.26
C TYR A 166 2.27 30.29 -70.48
N LYS A 167 1.53 29.19 -70.31
CA LYS A 167 0.82 28.51 -71.41
C LYS A 167 -0.27 29.38 -72.02
N ASN A 168 -1.07 30.09 -71.22
CA ASN A 168 -2.05 31.07 -71.70
C ASN A 168 -1.37 32.22 -72.47
N THR A 169 -0.23 32.71 -71.97
CA THR A 169 0.58 33.74 -72.63
C THR A 169 1.21 33.22 -73.92
N GLN A 170 1.64 31.97 -73.97
CA GLN A 170 2.15 31.35 -75.20
C GLN A 170 1.05 31.07 -76.22
N ILE A 171 -0.18 30.76 -75.79
CA ILE A 171 -1.35 30.69 -76.67
C ILE A 171 -1.64 32.07 -77.26
N GLY A 172 -1.77 33.11 -76.43
CA GLY A 172 -1.96 34.49 -76.89
C GLY A 172 -0.81 35.01 -77.76
N LYS A 173 0.44 34.58 -77.49
CA LYS A 173 1.59 34.87 -78.35
C LYS A 173 1.62 34.07 -79.64
N LEU A 174 1.03 32.88 -79.72
CA LEU A 174 0.84 32.16 -80.98
C LEU A 174 -0.32 32.76 -81.80
N GLU A 175 -1.32 33.35 -81.14
CA GLU A 175 -2.33 34.20 -81.79
C GLU A 175 -1.71 35.50 -82.32
N GLU A 176 -0.84 36.17 -81.54
CA GLU A 176 -0.06 37.33 -82.01
C GLU A 176 1.01 36.95 -83.04
N GLU A 177 1.66 35.79 -82.95
CA GLU A 177 2.70 35.34 -83.89
C GLU A 177 2.06 34.82 -85.20
N THR A 178 0.84 34.29 -85.19
CA THR A 178 0.10 34.07 -86.44
C THR A 178 -0.31 35.41 -87.09
N LEU A 179 -0.58 36.46 -86.30
CA LEU A 179 -0.70 37.84 -86.80
C LEU A 179 0.64 38.45 -87.27
N LEU A 180 1.77 38.14 -86.63
CA LEU A 180 3.08 38.72 -86.93
C LEU A 180 3.87 37.98 -88.01
N ILE A 181 3.76 36.66 -88.15
CA ILE A 181 4.23 35.92 -89.35
C ILE A 181 3.45 36.36 -90.59
N THR A 182 2.21 36.83 -90.42
CA THR A 182 1.43 37.50 -91.48
C THR A 182 1.96 38.90 -91.83
N ALA A 183 2.85 39.49 -91.01
CA ALA A 183 3.33 40.87 -91.11
C ALA A 183 4.87 41.06 -91.13
N GLN A 184 5.68 40.02 -90.86
CA GLN A 184 7.11 40.13 -90.56
C GLN A 184 7.97 39.19 -91.43
N LYS A 185 7.64 39.14 -92.72
CA LYS A 185 8.44 38.47 -93.76
C LYS A 185 9.67 39.31 -94.18
N ASP A 186 10.05 40.27 -93.33
CA ASP A 186 10.58 41.58 -93.68
C ASP A 186 11.73 42.02 -92.70
N GLU A 187 13.00 41.73 -93.03
CA GLU A 187 14.29 42.37 -92.54
C GLU A 187 15.15 41.75 -91.36
N VAL A 188 16.39 42.25 -91.09
CA VAL A 188 17.61 41.50 -90.55
C VAL A 188 18.64 42.33 -89.67
N ALA A 189 19.63 41.72 -88.94
CA ALA A 189 20.72 42.29 -88.03
C ALA A 189 22.12 41.51 -88.12
N PRO A 190 23.20 41.50 -87.23
CA PRO A 190 23.65 42.21 -85.96
C PRO A 190 25.22 42.57 -85.84
N ASN A 191 25.83 42.89 -84.64
CA ASN A 191 27.32 43.07 -84.38
C ASN A 191 27.82 43.10 -82.85
N ALA A 192 29.10 42.77 -82.48
CA ALA A 192 29.78 42.94 -81.13
C ALA A 192 31.32 42.58 -81.02
N ALA A 193 32.14 43.14 -80.06
CA ALA A 193 33.50 42.62 -79.59
C ALA A 193 34.27 43.44 -78.48
N SER A 194 35.04 42.79 -77.54
CA SER A 194 36.39 43.20 -76.96
C SER A 194 36.78 42.63 -75.55
N GLU A 195 38.00 42.08 -75.34
CA GLU A 195 38.65 41.80 -74.02
C GLU A 195 40.16 41.43 -74.19
N ARG A 196 41.07 41.66 -73.18
CA ARG A 196 42.27 40.77 -72.95
C ARG A 196 43.21 40.93 -71.73
N ALA A 197 43.82 42.11 -71.48
CA ALA A 197 45.27 42.13 -71.14
C ALA A 197 45.71 42.58 -69.71
N LEU A 198 46.19 41.63 -68.88
CA LEU A 198 46.82 41.84 -67.55
C LEU A 198 47.77 40.66 -67.17
N ARG A 199 49.13 40.75 -67.26
CA ARG A 199 49.99 39.57 -66.88
C ARG A 199 51.52 39.68 -66.57
N THR A 200 52.18 40.83 -66.38
CA THR A 200 53.67 40.90 -66.52
C THR A 200 54.46 41.67 -65.42
N ILE A 201 54.56 41.19 -64.16
CA ILE A 201 55.25 41.93 -63.06
C ILE A 201 56.19 41.11 -62.10
N GLN A 202 56.12 39.78 -62.02
CA GLN A 202 56.39 39.06 -60.74
C GLN A 202 57.78 38.39 -60.50
N ILE A 203 58.94 38.87 -60.99
CA ILE A 203 60.15 37.98 -61.12
C ILE A 203 61.47 38.34 -60.34
N THR A 204 61.78 39.58 -59.97
CA THR A 204 63.20 40.00 -59.78
C THR A 204 63.65 40.39 -58.34
N LYS A 205 63.81 39.45 -57.37
CA LYS A 205 64.23 39.85 -55.99
C LYS A 205 64.90 38.80 -55.06
N THR A 206 65.86 37.98 -55.53
CA THR A 206 66.28 36.77 -54.76
C THR A 206 67.78 36.39 -54.70
N GLU A 207 68.74 37.27 -55.06
CA GLU A 207 70.10 36.81 -55.43
C GLU A 207 71.33 37.51 -54.75
N GLU A 208 71.20 38.20 -53.60
CA GLU A 208 72.28 39.09 -53.07
C GLU A 208 72.97 38.73 -51.72
N GLU A 209 72.65 37.62 -51.04
CA GLU A 209 72.86 37.51 -49.56
C GLU A 209 73.98 36.57 -49.02
N ILE A 210 75.08 36.25 -49.76
CA ILE A 210 75.95 35.08 -49.42
C ILE A 210 77.44 35.34 -49.03
N ASP A 211 78.14 36.38 -49.51
CA ASP A 211 79.63 36.31 -49.64
C ASP A 211 80.55 36.88 -48.51
N LEU A 212 80.07 37.56 -47.46
CA LEU A 212 80.92 38.54 -46.72
C LEU A 212 81.82 38.02 -45.56
N LEU A 213 81.68 36.79 -45.07
CA LEU A 213 81.96 36.48 -43.64
C LEU A 213 83.36 35.93 -43.21
N GLN A 214 84.43 35.96 -44.03
CA GLN A 214 85.58 35.03 -43.85
C GLN A 214 87.03 35.60 -43.70
N SER A 215 87.32 36.82 -43.19
CA SER A 215 88.69 37.40 -43.35
C SER A 215 89.45 38.12 -42.21
N GLN A 216 89.00 38.21 -40.94
CA GLN A 216 89.54 39.24 -40.00
C GLN A 216 90.56 38.86 -38.88
N ASP A 217 90.81 37.58 -38.56
CA ASP A 217 91.26 37.21 -37.18
C ASP A 217 92.78 37.28 -36.81
N SER A 218 93.72 37.59 -37.71
CA SER A 218 95.13 37.12 -37.55
C SER A 218 96.21 38.09 -37.00
N GLU A 219 95.96 39.40 -36.82
CA GLU A 219 97.07 40.39 -36.76
C GLU A 219 97.51 40.90 -35.35
N LEU A 220 96.78 40.56 -34.28
CA LEU A 220 96.83 41.36 -33.02
C LEU A 220 98.03 41.12 -32.07
N LEU A 221 98.77 40.02 -32.18
CA LEU A 221 99.48 39.44 -31.02
C LEU A 221 100.88 39.99 -30.65
N LEU A 222 101.58 40.71 -31.54
CA LEU A 222 103.06 40.83 -31.43
C LEU A 222 103.59 41.97 -30.53
N ASN A 223 102.87 43.09 -30.37
CA ASN A 223 103.45 44.33 -29.82
C ASN A 223 103.61 44.39 -28.27
N GLY A 224 102.94 43.52 -27.50
CA GLY A 224 102.75 43.68 -26.05
C GLY A 224 103.93 43.38 -25.11
N VAL A 225 105.15 43.22 -25.62
CA VAL A 225 106.29 42.69 -24.83
C VAL A 225 107.25 43.77 -24.29
N LYS A 226 107.57 44.82 -25.07
CA LYS A 226 108.71 45.71 -24.77
C LYS A 226 108.48 46.72 -23.62
N ASP A 227 107.27 47.24 -23.47
CA ASP A 227 106.93 48.29 -22.48
C ASP A 227 106.92 47.83 -21.00
N ARG A 228 107.39 46.60 -20.74
CA ARG A 228 107.38 45.95 -19.43
C ARG A 228 108.60 46.36 -18.60
N ALA A 229 109.80 46.08 -19.11
CA ALA A 229 111.04 46.11 -18.33
C ALA A 229 111.46 47.48 -17.78
N LEU A 230 111.06 48.60 -18.41
CA LEU A 230 111.47 49.93 -17.94
C LEU A 230 110.74 50.33 -16.64
N LYS A 231 109.54 49.80 -16.40
CA LYS A 231 108.73 50.12 -15.21
C LYS A 231 109.32 49.51 -13.93
N ASP A 232 109.96 48.35 -14.05
CA ASP A 232 110.44 47.54 -12.93
C ASP A 232 111.50 48.26 -12.08
N ALA A 233 112.27 49.19 -12.67
CA ALA A 233 113.34 49.91 -11.97
C ALA A 233 112.85 51.07 -11.07
N GLN A 234 111.81 51.82 -11.49
CA GLN A 234 111.26 52.91 -10.68
C GLN A 234 110.48 52.41 -9.46
N VAL A 235 109.93 51.21 -9.56
CA VAL A 235 109.24 50.51 -8.45
C VAL A 235 110.15 50.33 -7.23
N ALA A 236 111.43 50.02 -7.44
CA ALA A 236 112.36 49.69 -6.35
C ALA A 236 112.59 50.85 -5.36
N LYS A 237 112.78 52.10 -5.83
CA LYS A 237 112.97 53.24 -4.92
C LYS A 237 111.70 53.56 -4.11
N ILE A 238 110.54 53.41 -4.73
CA ILE A 238 109.25 53.68 -4.08
C ILE A 238 109.02 52.71 -2.91
N GLN A 239 109.55 51.47 -2.99
CA GLN A 239 109.39 50.47 -1.94
C GLN A 239 110.07 50.86 -0.60
N GLU A 240 111.26 51.47 -0.62
CA GLU A 240 111.96 51.86 0.63
C GLU A 240 111.27 53.02 1.37
N GLU A 241 110.92 54.10 0.66
CA GLU A 241 110.19 55.23 1.25
C GLU A 241 108.79 54.80 1.74
N THR A 242 108.14 53.87 1.04
CA THR A 242 106.87 53.26 1.48
C THR A 242 107.03 52.49 2.79
N ALA A 243 108.07 51.66 2.93
CA ALA A 243 108.25 50.78 4.08
C ALA A 243 108.37 51.56 5.42
N LEU A 244 108.99 52.73 5.39
CA LEU A 244 109.21 53.54 6.58
C LEU A 244 107.92 54.26 7.04
N VAL A 245 107.11 54.76 6.09
CA VAL A 245 105.76 55.29 6.36
C VAL A 245 104.84 54.19 6.90
N VAL A 246 104.83 53.02 6.23
CA VAL A 246 104.06 51.83 6.65
C VAL A 246 104.36 51.41 8.09
N THR A 247 105.60 51.59 8.56
CA THR A 247 105.99 51.26 9.94
C THR A 247 105.32 52.19 10.96
N GLN A 248 105.36 53.51 10.76
CA GLN A 248 104.69 54.46 11.67
C GLN A 248 103.16 54.38 11.59
N GLU A 249 102.63 54.15 10.39
CA GLU A 249 101.19 53.94 10.18
C GLU A 249 100.71 52.64 10.85
N SER A 250 101.55 51.60 10.91
CA SER A 250 101.26 50.36 11.64
C SER A 250 101.16 50.58 13.16
N GLU A 251 102.03 51.37 13.77
CA GLU A 251 101.97 51.65 15.22
C GLU A 251 100.75 52.49 15.61
N LEU A 252 100.44 53.54 14.84
CA LEU A 252 99.22 54.33 15.00
C LEU A 252 97.95 53.49 14.77
N SER A 253 97.97 52.61 13.77
CA SER A 253 96.88 51.67 13.51
C SER A 253 96.71 50.67 14.65
N ALA A 254 97.79 50.13 15.23
CA ALA A 254 97.74 49.19 16.35
C ALA A 254 97.15 49.80 17.63
N ASN A 255 97.56 51.01 18.01
CA ASN A 255 96.97 51.71 19.15
C ASN A 255 95.49 52.08 18.90
N GLY A 256 95.18 52.64 17.72
CA GLY A 256 93.80 52.94 17.34
C GLY A 256 92.92 51.69 17.28
N THR A 257 93.47 50.53 16.90
CA THR A 257 92.77 49.25 16.88
C THR A 257 92.56 48.69 18.28
N SER A 258 93.50 48.90 19.21
CA SER A 258 93.32 48.52 20.61
C SER A 258 92.22 49.33 21.30
N GLU A 259 92.17 50.66 21.10
CA GLU A 259 91.08 51.48 21.66
C GLU A 259 89.74 51.19 20.98
N ARG A 260 89.72 50.97 19.66
CA ARG A 260 88.52 50.50 18.94
C ARG A 260 88.04 49.16 19.49
N ALA A 261 88.91 48.17 19.67
CA ALA A 261 88.54 46.86 20.19
C ALA A 261 87.95 46.94 21.61
N LEU A 262 88.48 47.81 22.47
CA LEU A 262 87.90 48.02 23.81
C LEU A 262 86.51 48.67 23.74
N ARG A 263 86.33 49.68 22.87
CA ARG A 263 85.02 50.32 22.65
C ARG A 263 84.02 49.37 21.98
N THR A 264 84.46 48.54 21.04
CA THR A 264 83.67 47.49 20.40
C THR A 264 83.22 46.47 21.43
N ALA A 265 84.12 45.89 22.24
CA ALA A 265 83.72 44.96 23.31
C ALA A 265 82.76 45.57 24.36
N GLN A 266 82.82 46.89 24.59
CA GLN A 266 81.85 47.60 25.42
C GLN A 266 80.48 47.79 24.72
N ILE A 267 80.47 48.07 23.41
CA ILE A 267 79.26 48.13 22.59
C ILE A 267 78.63 46.75 22.49
N ASP A 268 79.40 45.71 22.13
CA ASP A 268 78.94 44.33 22.00
C ASP A 268 78.25 43.86 23.29
N LYS A 269 78.86 44.09 24.45
CA LYS A 269 78.25 43.76 25.75
C LYS A 269 76.93 44.52 26.01
N VAL A 270 76.85 45.80 25.62
CA VAL A 270 75.62 46.60 25.76
C VAL A 270 74.56 46.13 24.76
N THR A 271 74.95 45.68 23.57
CA THR A 271 74.06 45.03 22.59
C THR A 271 73.54 43.69 23.11
N GLU A 272 74.39 42.81 23.66
CA GLU A 272 73.96 41.58 24.32
C GLU A 272 72.95 41.84 25.46
N GLU A 273 73.19 42.88 26.25
CA GLU A 273 72.31 43.30 27.36
C GLU A 273 70.96 43.86 26.85
N ILE A 274 70.97 44.58 25.71
CA ILE A 274 69.75 45.06 25.02
C ILE A 274 68.98 43.90 24.37
N ASP A 275 69.66 43.00 23.67
CA ASP A 275 69.04 41.87 22.96
C ASP A 275 68.39 40.89 23.95
N LEU A 276 69.03 40.65 25.10
CA LEU A 276 68.45 39.86 26.19
C LEU A 276 67.17 40.50 26.74
N LEU A 277 67.16 41.81 26.97
CA LEU A 277 65.96 42.54 27.43
C LEU A 277 64.84 42.52 26.38
N GLN A 278 65.15 42.70 25.09
CA GLN A 278 64.17 42.60 24.01
C GLN A 278 63.62 41.17 23.87
N SER A 279 64.44 40.15 24.10
CA SER A 279 63.98 38.75 24.15
C SER A 279 63.01 38.52 25.32
N GLN A 280 63.31 39.07 26.50
CA GLN A 280 62.44 38.92 27.69
C GLN A 280 61.10 39.65 27.53
N ASP A 281 61.09 40.88 27.01
CA ASP A 281 59.85 41.59 26.68
C ASP A 281 59.04 40.85 25.60
N SER A 282 59.72 40.29 24.59
CA SER A 282 59.06 39.51 23.53
C SER A 282 58.44 38.23 24.06
N GLU A 283 59.13 37.51 24.95
CA GLU A 283 58.62 36.30 25.61
C GLU A 283 57.43 36.61 26.54
N LEU A 284 57.51 37.70 27.31
CA LEU A 284 56.42 38.16 28.17
C LEU A 284 55.17 38.56 27.36
N LEU A 285 55.36 39.25 26.23
CA LEU A 285 54.29 39.60 25.30
C LEU A 285 53.68 38.36 24.63
N LEU A 286 54.52 37.38 24.23
CA LEU A 286 54.07 36.13 23.61
C LEU A 286 53.24 35.29 24.58
N ASN A 287 53.73 35.08 25.80
CA ASN A 287 53.01 34.37 26.86
C ASN A 287 51.66 35.05 27.17
N GLY A 288 51.65 36.38 27.30
CA GLY A 288 50.40 37.14 27.48
C GLY A 288 49.45 37.09 26.28
N VAL A 289 49.93 36.83 25.05
CA VAL A 289 49.09 36.54 23.87
C VAL A 289 48.54 35.12 23.93
N GLU A 290 49.34 34.13 24.32
CA GLU A 290 48.90 32.73 24.39
C GLU A 290 47.86 32.49 25.48
N ASP A 291 48.04 33.07 26.67
CA ASP A 291 47.01 33.09 27.73
C ASP A 291 45.69 33.67 27.24
N ARG A 292 45.74 34.76 26.44
CA ARG A 292 44.55 35.36 25.85
C ARG A 292 43.90 34.46 24.80
N LYS A 293 44.67 33.77 23.96
CA LYS A 293 44.14 32.77 23.01
C LYS A 293 43.47 31.62 23.74
N ILE A 294 44.12 31.06 24.76
CA ILE A 294 43.60 29.94 25.57
C ILE A 294 42.28 30.35 26.21
N LYS A 295 42.23 31.54 26.83
CA LYS A 295 41.01 32.07 27.44
C LYS A 295 39.89 32.30 26.42
N LEU A 296 40.18 32.92 25.28
CA LEU A 296 39.19 33.13 24.21
C LEU A 296 38.68 31.81 23.62
N ALA A 297 39.53 30.80 23.47
CA ALA A 297 39.14 29.47 23.01
C ALA A 297 38.28 28.73 24.05
N GLN A 298 38.55 28.90 25.34
CA GLN A 298 37.69 28.40 26.43
C GLN A 298 36.33 29.10 26.45
N GLU A 299 36.30 30.43 26.32
CA GLU A 299 35.07 31.22 26.24
C GLU A 299 34.24 30.84 25.00
N GLU A 300 34.88 30.63 23.85
CA GLU A 300 34.21 30.14 22.64
C GLU A 300 33.70 28.70 22.78
N LYS A 301 34.47 27.79 23.41
CA LYS A 301 34.00 26.43 23.70
C LYS A 301 32.75 26.48 24.58
N ILE A 302 32.78 27.23 25.69
CA ILE A 302 31.65 27.38 26.61
C ILE A 302 30.43 27.99 25.90
N ARG A 303 30.64 28.92 24.95
CA ARG A 303 29.56 29.44 24.09
C ARG A 303 28.94 28.34 23.23
N LYS A 304 29.75 27.61 22.45
CA LYS A 304 29.28 26.53 21.56
C LYS A 304 28.57 25.41 22.34
N GLU A 305 29.06 25.09 23.53
CA GLU A 305 28.47 24.10 24.43
C GLU A 305 27.11 24.57 24.97
N ARG A 306 26.95 25.86 25.29
CA ARG A 306 25.64 26.47 25.65
C ARG A 306 24.68 26.53 24.46
N GLU A 307 25.16 26.87 23.27
CA GLU A 307 24.37 26.90 22.03
C GLU A 307 23.83 25.49 21.69
N LEU A 308 24.68 24.46 21.82
CA LEU A 308 24.29 23.06 21.65
C LEU A 308 23.22 22.62 22.67
N VAL A 309 23.41 22.93 23.96
CA VAL A 309 22.43 22.60 25.01
C VAL A 309 21.09 23.33 24.78
N GLN A 310 21.10 24.57 24.29
CA GLN A 310 19.87 25.29 23.92
C GLN A 310 19.18 24.63 22.72
N ALA A 311 19.93 24.24 21.68
CA ALA A 311 19.39 23.54 20.52
C ALA A 311 18.75 22.19 20.92
N GLN A 312 19.45 21.38 21.72
CA GLN A 312 18.93 20.11 22.25
C GLN A 312 17.69 20.31 23.13
N THR A 313 17.65 21.36 23.96
CA THR A 313 16.47 21.68 24.77
C THR A 313 15.27 22.06 23.90
N ALA A 314 15.48 22.80 22.82
CA ALA A 314 14.44 23.15 21.86
C ALA A 314 13.95 21.93 21.05
N GLU A 315 14.86 21.04 20.65
CA GLU A 315 14.54 19.78 19.96
C GLU A 315 13.71 18.85 20.83
N VAL A 316 14.09 18.64 22.10
CA VAL A 316 13.31 17.84 23.06
C VAL A 316 11.92 18.45 23.29
N ALA A 317 11.80 19.78 23.36
CA ALA A 317 10.49 20.45 23.48
C ALA A 317 9.62 20.30 22.21
N ALA A 318 10.23 20.32 21.02
CA ALA A 318 9.55 20.07 19.76
C ALA A 318 9.08 18.62 19.66
N ASN A 319 9.96 17.65 19.93
CA ASN A 319 9.64 16.22 19.90
C ASN A 319 8.53 15.87 20.91
N ALA A 320 8.60 16.37 22.15
CA ALA A 320 7.54 16.18 23.14
C ALA A 320 6.19 16.84 22.74
N SER A 321 6.22 17.86 21.87
CA SER A 321 5.01 18.47 21.29
C SER A 321 4.45 17.62 20.15
N SER A 322 5.31 17.05 19.30
CA SER A 322 4.95 16.11 18.23
C SER A 322 4.39 14.80 18.78
N GLU A 323 4.96 14.25 19.85
CA GLU A 323 4.46 13.04 20.52
C GLU A 323 3.07 13.24 21.13
N ARG A 324 2.80 14.42 21.71
CA ARG A 324 1.44 14.79 22.16
C ARG A 324 0.49 14.86 20.97
N GLY A 325 0.83 15.59 19.91
CA GLY A 325 0.00 15.68 18.70
C GLY A 325 -0.30 14.30 18.07
N LEU A 326 0.67 13.39 18.07
CA LEU A 326 0.48 12.00 17.62
C LEU A 326 -0.45 11.21 18.57
N THR A 327 -0.33 11.43 19.88
CA THR A 327 -1.17 10.80 20.90
C THR A 327 -2.62 11.31 20.84
N ASP A 328 -2.81 12.61 20.67
CA ASP A 328 -4.11 13.26 20.49
C ASP A 328 -4.79 12.78 19.20
N ALA A 329 -4.04 12.75 18.08
CA ALA A 329 -4.54 12.23 16.80
C ALA A 329 -4.90 10.74 16.87
N LYS A 330 -4.09 9.92 17.56
CA LYS A 330 -4.39 8.50 17.79
C LYS A 330 -5.63 8.31 18.66
N THR A 331 -5.79 9.14 19.70
CA THR A 331 -6.97 9.13 20.58
C THR A 331 -8.22 9.53 19.81
N ALA A 332 -8.15 10.58 18.97
CA ALA A 332 -9.24 10.99 18.10
C ALA A 332 -9.63 9.88 17.09
N LEU A 333 -8.65 9.20 16.49
CA LEU A 333 -8.89 8.07 15.59
C LEU A 333 -9.54 6.88 16.32
N THR A 334 -9.07 6.54 17.52
CA THR A 334 -9.70 5.49 18.36
C THR A 334 -11.13 5.85 18.72
N ASN A 335 -11.40 7.10 19.13
CA ASN A 335 -12.76 7.55 19.46
C ASN A 335 -13.68 7.52 18.23
N ALA A 336 -13.22 7.98 17.06
CA ALA A 336 -13.99 7.89 15.82
C ALA A 336 -14.29 6.44 15.41
N GLN A 337 -13.35 5.52 15.62
CA GLN A 337 -13.57 4.10 15.38
C GLN A 337 -14.53 3.47 16.40
N ILE A 338 -14.53 3.91 17.66
CA ILE A 338 -15.53 3.51 18.66
C ILE A 338 -16.92 3.97 18.20
N THR A 339 -17.12 5.25 17.89
CA THR A 339 -18.41 5.77 17.43
C THR A 339 -18.92 5.07 16.17
N LYS A 340 -18.06 4.80 15.18
CA LYS A 340 -18.43 4.00 14.01
C LYS A 340 -18.85 2.57 14.37
N THR A 341 -18.25 1.97 15.39
CA THR A 341 -18.62 0.63 15.87
C THR A 341 -19.93 0.65 16.64
N GLU A 342 -20.20 1.73 17.40
CA GLU A 342 -21.48 1.98 18.08
C GLU A 342 -22.61 2.17 17.04
N GLU A 343 -22.39 2.97 15.99
CA GLU A 343 -23.31 3.13 14.86
C GLU A 343 -23.60 1.80 14.12
N GLU A 344 -22.57 0.97 13.92
CA GLU A 344 -22.73 -0.37 13.32
C GLU A 344 -23.51 -1.33 14.24
N ILE A 345 -23.33 -1.24 15.56
CA ILE A 345 -24.07 -2.02 16.55
C ILE A 345 -25.54 -1.60 16.61
N ASP A 346 -25.84 -0.30 16.62
CA ASP A 346 -27.21 0.22 16.61
C ASP A 346 -27.94 -0.14 15.31
N LEU A 347 -27.25 -0.07 14.16
CA LEU A 347 -27.79 -0.52 12.88
C LEU A 347 -28.13 -2.01 12.92
N LEU A 348 -27.23 -2.87 13.40
CA LEU A 348 -27.48 -4.31 13.53
C LEU A 348 -28.64 -4.62 14.49
N GLN A 349 -28.73 -3.92 15.63
CA GLN A 349 -29.88 -4.06 16.54
C GLN A 349 -31.20 -3.66 15.88
N SER A 350 -31.20 -2.60 15.04
CA SER A 350 -32.39 -2.20 14.29
C SER A 350 -32.81 -3.24 13.24
N GLN A 351 -31.84 -3.87 12.57
CA GLN A 351 -32.07 -4.93 11.60
C GLN A 351 -32.57 -6.22 12.26
N ASP A 352 -32.01 -6.62 13.40
CA ASP A 352 -32.51 -7.76 14.18
C ASP A 352 -33.94 -7.51 14.69
N ALA A 353 -34.25 -6.28 15.11
CA ALA A 353 -35.61 -5.89 15.51
C ALA A 353 -36.60 -5.93 14.33
N GLU A 354 -36.20 -5.48 13.13
CA GLU A 354 -37.01 -5.55 11.91
C GLU A 354 -37.19 -7.01 11.44
N LEU A 355 -36.17 -7.85 11.56
CA LEU A 355 -36.24 -9.29 11.26
C LEU A 355 -37.15 -10.03 12.25
N LEU A 356 -37.10 -9.66 13.54
CA LEU A 356 -37.99 -10.16 14.59
C LEU A 356 -39.45 -9.72 14.40
N LEU A 357 -39.72 -8.59 13.73
CA LEU A 357 -41.08 -8.15 13.39
C LEU A 357 -41.59 -8.76 12.08
N SER A 358 -40.76 -8.79 11.04
CA SER A 358 -41.14 -9.27 9.71
C SER A 358 -41.36 -10.78 9.66
N GLY A 359 -40.51 -11.58 10.32
CA GLY A 359 -40.64 -13.04 10.35
C GLY A 359 -41.99 -13.56 10.86
N PRO A 360 -42.53 -13.06 12.00
CA PRO A 360 -43.90 -13.36 12.44
C PRO A 360 -44.99 -12.90 11.49
N VAL A 361 -44.84 -11.71 10.88
CA VAL A 361 -45.82 -11.16 9.92
C VAL A 361 -45.88 -12.01 8.64
N GLU A 362 -44.74 -12.38 8.07
CA GLU A 362 -44.67 -13.23 6.87
C GLU A 362 -45.20 -14.64 7.15
N ARG A 363 -44.85 -15.24 8.29
CA ARG A 363 -45.44 -16.53 8.72
C ARG A 363 -46.95 -16.43 8.93
N GLY A 364 -47.44 -15.34 9.52
CA GLY A 364 -48.87 -15.09 9.72
C GLY A 364 -49.63 -14.91 8.41
N LEU A 365 -49.08 -14.13 7.47
CA LEU A 365 -49.63 -13.94 6.13
C LEU A 365 -49.69 -15.26 5.37
N LYS A 366 -48.60 -16.03 5.38
CA LYS A 366 -48.54 -17.35 4.73
C LYS A 366 -49.55 -18.32 5.33
N ALA A 367 -49.64 -18.42 6.66
CA ALA A 367 -50.61 -19.29 7.33
C ALA A 367 -52.06 -18.88 7.03
N ALA A 368 -52.38 -17.58 6.97
CA ALA A 368 -53.70 -17.09 6.57
C ALA A 368 -54.02 -17.41 5.10
N GLN A 369 -53.00 -17.39 4.22
CA GLN A 369 -53.15 -17.67 2.80
C GLN A 369 -53.25 -19.18 2.52
N GLU A 370 -52.56 -20.02 3.28
CA GLU A 370 -52.74 -21.48 3.30
C GLU A 370 -54.14 -21.86 3.82
N ALA A 371 -54.59 -21.25 4.94
CA ALA A 371 -55.94 -21.45 5.46
C ALA A 371 -57.03 -21.04 4.45
N LYS A 372 -56.86 -19.91 3.75
CA LYS A 372 -57.79 -19.47 2.69
C LYS A 372 -57.83 -20.44 1.50
N VAL A 373 -56.69 -21.05 1.13
CA VAL A 373 -56.64 -22.10 0.09
C VAL A 373 -57.35 -23.38 0.55
N ASP A 374 -57.23 -23.76 1.83
CA ASP A 374 -57.96 -24.90 2.38
C ASP A 374 -59.46 -24.64 2.55
N GLU A 375 -59.89 -23.41 2.87
CA GLU A 375 -61.29 -22.99 2.81
C GLU A 375 -61.85 -23.07 1.38
N GLU A 376 -61.11 -22.55 0.38
CA GLU A 376 -61.50 -22.65 -1.04
C GLU A 376 -61.58 -24.11 -1.51
N ARG A 377 -60.64 -24.97 -1.08
CA ARG A 377 -60.67 -26.41 -1.36
C ARG A 377 -61.86 -27.11 -0.69
N ALA A 378 -62.18 -26.76 0.54
CA ALA A 378 -63.35 -27.29 1.25
C ALA A 378 -64.65 -26.86 0.54
N LEU A 379 -64.75 -25.61 0.10
CA LEU A 379 -65.89 -25.09 -0.66
C LEU A 379 -66.04 -25.81 -2.01
N ILE A 380 -64.96 -25.99 -2.76
CA ILE A 380 -64.94 -26.73 -4.03
C ILE A 380 -65.35 -28.20 -3.82
N GLN A 381 -64.88 -28.85 -2.74
CA GLN A 381 -65.27 -30.23 -2.45
C GLN A 381 -66.74 -30.34 -1.98
N ALA A 382 -67.27 -29.33 -1.29
CA ALA A 382 -68.69 -29.24 -0.96
C ALA A 382 -69.56 -29.09 -2.22
N GLN A 383 -69.21 -28.16 -3.12
CA GLN A 383 -69.86 -27.99 -4.43
C GLN A 383 -69.80 -29.26 -5.28
N LYS A 384 -68.65 -29.97 -5.28
CA LYS A 384 -68.50 -31.25 -5.98
C LYS A 384 -69.39 -32.35 -5.40
N ASN A 385 -69.58 -32.38 -4.08
CA ASN A 385 -70.52 -33.29 -3.42
C ASN A 385 -71.98 -32.95 -3.76
N GLU A 386 -72.33 -31.66 -3.81
CA GLU A 386 -73.66 -31.18 -4.19
C GLU A 386 -73.99 -31.52 -5.65
N VAL A 387 -73.07 -31.28 -6.59
CA VAL A 387 -73.22 -31.67 -8.00
C VAL A 387 -73.36 -33.20 -8.14
N ALA A 388 -72.62 -33.99 -7.35
CA ALA A 388 -72.76 -35.44 -7.34
C ALA A 388 -74.13 -35.91 -6.79
N ALA A 389 -74.66 -35.25 -5.76
CA ALA A 389 -75.98 -35.53 -5.21
C ALA A 389 -77.11 -35.16 -6.20
N ASN A 390 -77.01 -34.00 -6.86
CA ASN A 390 -77.95 -33.57 -7.89
C ASN A 390 -77.94 -34.55 -9.09
N ALA A 391 -76.75 -34.96 -9.56
CA ALA A 391 -76.62 -35.95 -10.63
C ALA A 391 -77.10 -37.37 -10.24
N ALA A 392 -77.12 -37.71 -8.95
CA ALA A 392 -77.78 -38.93 -8.46
C ALA A 392 -79.32 -38.77 -8.51
N SER A 393 -79.85 -37.65 -8.02
CA SER A 393 -81.28 -37.34 -8.05
C SER A 393 -81.86 -37.33 -9.47
N GLU A 394 -81.12 -36.77 -10.45
CA GLU A 394 -81.50 -36.82 -11.87
C GLU A 394 -81.55 -38.25 -12.42
N ARG A 395 -80.62 -39.12 -12.01
CA ARG A 395 -80.61 -40.54 -12.42
C ARG A 395 -81.80 -41.31 -11.84
N ASP A 396 -82.11 -41.08 -10.57
CA ASP A 396 -83.24 -41.73 -9.89
C ASP A 396 -84.57 -41.28 -10.51
N LEU A 397 -84.72 -39.97 -10.80
CA LEU A 397 -85.86 -39.42 -11.55
C LEU A 397 -85.99 -40.05 -12.96
N LYS A 398 -84.88 -40.19 -13.70
CA LYS A 398 -84.86 -40.79 -15.04
C LYS A 398 -85.24 -42.28 -15.00
N GLY A 399 -84.70 -43.04 -14.05
CA GLY A 399 -85.04 -44.45 -13.84
C GLY A 399 -86.52 -44.64 -13.46
N ALA A 400 -87.08 -43.76 -12.64
CA ALA A 400 -88.50 -43.75 -12.31
C ALA A 400 -89.39 -43.45 -13.53
N GLN A 401 -88.98 -42.55 -14.43
CA GLN A 401 -89.69 -42.28 -15.69
C GLN A 401 -89.63 -43.48 -16.66
N GLU A 402 -88.45 -44.08 -16.85
CA GLU A 402 -88.26 -45.24 -17.73
C GLU A 402 -89.07 -46.45 -17.26
N SER A 403 -89.09 -46.73 -15.95
CA SER A 403 -89.93 -47.77 -15.34
C SER A 403 -91.43 -47.54 -15.62
N LYS A 404 -91.90 -46.30 -15.45
CA LYS A 404 -93.32 -45.93 -15.67
C LYS A 404 -93.77 -46.02 -17.12
N ILE A 405 -92.86 -45.77 -18.07
CA ILE A 405 -93.10 -45.98 -19.52
C ILE A 405 -93.19 -47.48 -19.84
N GLY A 406 -92.37 -48.31 -19.19
CA GLY A 406 -92.36 -49.76 -19.36
C GLY A 406 -93.68 -50.45 -18.96
N SER A 407 -94.27 -50.06 -17.82
CA SER A 407 -95.58 -50.57 -17.40
C SER A 407 -96.68 -50.15 -18.38
N GLU A 408 -96.74 -48.87 -18.74
CA GLU A 408 -97.84 -48.32 -19.55
C GLU A 408 -97.86 -48.85 -21.01
N GLN A 409 -96.71 -49.29 -21.55
CA GLN A 409 -96.65 -50.01 -22.82
C GLN A 409 -97.08 -51.48 -22.74
N THR A 410 -97.08 -52.07 -21.54
CA THR A 410 -97.45 -53.48 -21.34
C THR A 410 -98.97 -53.63 -21.25
N ASP A 411 -99.63 -52.78 -20.47
CA ASP A 411 -101.09 -52.80 -20.27
C ASP A 411 -101.84 -52.57 -21.59
N LYS A 412 -101.43 -51.56 -22.36
CA LYS A 412 -102.00 -51.23 -23.70
C LYS A 412 -101.87 -52.39 -24.70
N ARG A 413 -100.87 -53.27 -24.53
CA ARG A 413 -100.64 -54.43 -25.41
C ARG A 413 -101.61 -55.57 -25.09
N ASN A 414 -101.89 -55.81 -23.81
CA ASN A 414 -102.85 -56.82 -23.36
C ASN A 414 -104.29 -56.43 -23.75
N GLU A 415 -104.67 -55.16 -23.58
CA GLU A 415 -106.01 -54.68 -23.93
C GLU A 415 -106.33 -54.85 -25.43
N SER A 416 -105.32 -54.74 -26.30
CA SER A 416 -105.47 -54.97 -27.74
C SER A 416 -105.69 -56.43 -28.12
N ILE A 417 -105.24 -57.39 -27.31
CA ILE A 417 -105.39 -58.84 -27.60
C ILE A 417 -106.82 -59.29 -27.31
N GLU A 418 -107.40 -58.85 -26.19
CA GLU A 418 -108.78 -59.17 -25.82
C GLU A 418 -109.80 -58.62 -26.84
N ARG A 419 -109.60 -57.40 -27.34
CA ARG A 419 -110.48 -56.79 -28.35
C ARG A 419 -110.54 -57.60 -29.65
N VAL A 420 -109.44 -58.24 -30.08
CA VAL A 420 -109.40 -59.06 -31.31
C VAL A 420 -110.22 -60.34 -31.15
N LYS A 421 -110.09 -61.05 -30.02
CA LYS A 421 -110.87 -62.27 -29.74
C LYS A 421 -112.38 -61.99 -29.78
N LEU A 422 -112.81 -60.89 -29.16
CA LEU A 422 -114.22 -60.52 -29.08
C LEU A 422 -114.85 -60.31 -30.47
N ILE A 423 -114.12 -59.66 -31.39
CA ILE A 423 -114.58 -59.41 -32.76
C ILE A 423 -114.70 -60.71 -33.56
N GLN A 424 -113.76 -61.66 -33.39
CA GLN A 424 -113.84 -62.96 -34.03
C GLN A 424 -115.08 -63.75 -33.57
N ALA A 425 -115.31 -63.83 -32.25
CA ALA A 425 -116.48 -64.52 -31.68
C ALA A 425 -117.82 -63.93 -32.17
N GLN A 426 -117.94 -62.61 -32.22
CA GLN A 426 -119.12 -61.92 -32.74
C GLN A 426 -119.37 -62.25 -34.23
N THR A 427 -118.30 -62.27 -35.05
CA THR A 427 -118.39 -62.53 -36.49
C THR A 427 -118.94 -63.93 -36.78
N THR A 428 -118.48 -64.96 -36.06
CA THR A 428 -118.97 -66.34 -36.20
C THR A 428 -120.45 -66.47 -35.81
N GLY A 429 -120.88 -65.78 -34.74
CA GLY A 429 -122.28 -65.79 -34.28
C GLY A 429 -123.27 -65.30 -35.35
N PHE A 430 -122.99 -64.17 -36.00
CA PHE A 430 -123.83 -63.64 -37.08
C PHE A 430 -123.94 -64.58 -38.28
N LYS A 431 -122.85 -65.28 -38.62
CA LYS A 431 -122.82 -66.25 -39.72
C LYS A 431 -123.71 -67.47 -39.44
N SER A 432 -123.71 -67.98 -38.21
CA SER A 432 -124.58 -69.08 -37.77
C SER A 432 -126.07 -68.71 -37.79
N ASP A 433 -126.43 -67.52 -37.28
CA ASP A 433 -127.83 -67.04 -37.26
C ASP A 433 -128.42 -66.91 -38.67
N ALA A 434 -127.63 -66.39 -39.62
CA ALA A 434 -128.03 -66.30 -41.02
C ALA A 434 -128.28 -67.70 -41.66
N LYS A 435 -127.39 -68.67 -41.42
CA LYS A 435 -127.56 -70.06 -41.90
C LYS A 435 -128.83 -70.71 -41.31
N GLN A 436 -129.08 -70.54 -40.01
CA GLN A 436 -130.27 -71.11 -39.36
C GLN A 436 -131.60 -70.54 -39.91
N LYS A 437 -131.66 -69.22 -40.14
CA LYS A 437 -132.84 -68.58 -40.75
C LYS A 437 -133.10 -69.07 -42.17
N MET A 438 -132.04 -69.30 -42.95
CA MET A 438 -132.14 -69.90 -44.29
C MET A 438 -132.64 -71.35 -44.24
N LEU A 439 -132.16 -72.16 -43.28
CA LEU A 439 -132.60 -73.54 -43.11
C LEU A 439 -134.10 -73.64 -42.76
N ASN A 440 -134.60 -72.80 -41.84
CA ASN A 440 -136.02 -72.75 -41.52
C ASN A 440 -136.86 -72.34 -42.73
N ALA A 441 -136.47 -71.30 -43.48
CA ALA A 441 -137.20 -70.87 -44.67
C ALA A 441 -137.28 -71.98 -45.75
N MET A 442 -136.24 -72.82 -45.89
CA MET A 442 -136.27 -73.99 -46.76
C MET A 442 -137.21 -75.10 -46.26
N LEU A 443 -137.23 -75.35 -44.94
CA LEU A 443 -138.15 -76.31 -44.32
C LEU A 443 -139.61 -75.87 -44.46
N ASP A 444 -139.92 -74.59 -44.22
CA ASP A 444 -141.28 -74.05 -44.38
C ASP A 444 -141.74 -74.11 -45.84
N THR A 445 -140.84 -73.88 -46.80
CA THR A 445 -141.13 -74.04 -48.24
C THR A 445 -141.45 -75.49 -48.60
N LEU A 446 -140.70 -76.46 -48.04
CA LEU A 446 -140.95 -77.88 -48.23
C LEU A 446 -142.32 -78.30 -47.63
N ASN A 447 -142.62 -77.84 -46.42
CA ASN A 447 -143.90 -78.08 -45.75
C ASN A 447 -145.09 -77.53 -46.55
N ALA A 448 -144.94 -76.35 -47.16
CA ALA A 448 -145.96 -75.76 -48.02
C ALA A 448 -146.22 -76.59 -49.29
N GLN A 449 -145.18 -77.15 -49.91
CA GLN A 449 -145.33 -78.03 -51.09
C GLN A 449 -146.05 -79.34 -50.77
N MET A 450 -145.92 -79.86 -49.54
CA MET A 450 -146.60 -81.09 -49.11
C MET A 450 -148.12 -80.94 -48.90
N ALA A 451 -148.66 -79.72 -48.92
CA ALA A 451 -150.06 -79.46 -48.55
C ALA A 451 -151.08 -79.53 -49.71
N THR A 452 -150.64 -79.58 -50.97
CA THR A 452 -151.53 -79.56 -52.16
C THR A 452 -151.40 -80.84 -52.97
N GLY A 453 -152.30 -81.81 -52.70
CA GLY A 453 -152.04 -83.24 -52.95
C GLY A 453 -152.08 -83.76 -54.40
N GLY A 454 -151.32 -84.85 -54.58
CA GLY A 454 -151.24 -85.74 -55.74
C GLY A 454 -150.25 -86.88 -55.40
N ASP A 455 -150.51 -88.13 -55.80
CA ASP A 455 -149.95 -89.30 -55.10
C ASP A 455 -148.55 -89.76 -55.60
N VAL A 456 -147.56 -89.62 -54.70
CA VAL A 456 -146.33 -90.40 -54.44
C VAL A 456 -145.68 -91.22 -55.59
N ILE A 457 -144.42 -90.87 -55.96
CA ILE A 457 -143.18 -91.70 -55.82
C ILE A 457 -141.90 -90.92 -56.28
N SER A 458 -140.80 -91.11 -55.54
CA SER A 458 -139.37 -90.81 -55.85
C SER A 458 -138.93 -89.42 -56.39
N SER A 459 -138.33 -88.65 -55.49
CA SER A 459 -137.15 -87.77 -55.68
C SER A 459 -137.11 -86.73 -56.83
N ASP A 460 -137.23 -85.45 -56.45
CA ASP A 460 -136.15 -84.51 -56.78
C ASP A 460 -135.13 -84.54 -55.62
N LEU A 461 -133.89 -84.86 -55.93
CA LEU A 461 -132.83 -85.06 -54.93
C LEU A 461 -132.27 -83.72 -54.41
N ALA A 462 -132.36 -82.64 -55.22
CA ALA A 462 -131.61 -81.40 -55.01
C ALA A 462 -132.05 -80.62 -53.76
N VAL A 463 -133.36 -80.60 -53.45
CA VAL A 463 -133.87 -79.89 -52.27
C VAL A 463 -133.44 -80.61 -50.98
N ASN A 464 -133.57 -81.94 -50.93
CA ASN A 464 -133.21 -82.72 -49.74
C ASN A 464 -131.68 -82.74 -49.51
N SER A 465 -130.87 -82.78 -50.57
CA SER A 465 -129.42 -82.64 -50.46
C SER A 465 -129.01 -81.24 -49.98
N SER A 466 -129.69 -80.18 -50.44
CA SER A 466 -129.38 -78.80 -50.03
C SER A 466 -129.71 -78.54 -48.56
N ILE A 467 -130.88 -79.00 -48.09
CA ILE A 467 -131.27 -78.93 -46.67
C ILE A 467 -130.26 -79.69 -45.79
N LYS A 468 -129.84 -80.89 -46.20
CA LYS A 468 -128.80 -81.67 -45.48
C LYS A 468 -127.43 -81.01 -45.51
N ALA A 469 -127.04 -80.39 -46.63
CA ALA A 469 -125.77 -79.67 -46.73
C ALA A 469 -125.73 -78.47 -45.76
N VAL A 470 -126.77 -77.63 -45.75
CA VAL A 470 -126.86 -76.48 -44.81
C VAL A 470 -126.92 -76.96 -43.35
N ALA A 471 -127.64 -78.05 -43.05
CA ALA A 471 -127.68 -78.61 -41.70
C ALA A 471 -126.31 -79.13 -41.24
N ASN A 472 -125.55 -79.84 -42.10
CA ASN A 472 -124.19 -80.25 -41.80
C ASN A 472 -123.24 -79.05 -41.65
N ASP A 473 -123.37 -78.03 -42.50
CA ASP A 473 -122.53 -76.82 -42.52
C ASP A 473 -122.78 -75.89 -41.31
N ILE A 474 -123.95 -76.02 -40.65
CA ILE A 474 -124.20 -75.44 -39.31
C ILE A 474 -123.54 -76.29 -38.22
N LEU A 475 -123.63 -77.62 -38.30
CA LEU A 475 -123.00 -78.54 -37.35
C LEU A 475 -121.45 -78.45 -37.37
N THR A 476 -120.83 -78.18 -38.52
CA THR A 476 -119.39 -77.92 -38.61
C THR A 476 -119.00 -76.54 -38.11
N ASP A 477 -119.74 -75.47 -38.43
CA ASP A 477 -119.52 -74.14 -37.83
C ASP A 477 -119.61 -74.22 -36.28
N TRP A 478 -120.50 -75.04 -35.73
CA TRP A 478 -120.64 -75.28 -34.29
C TRP A 478 -119.54 -76.18 -33.70
N GLY A 479 -118.98 -77.10 -34.50
CA GLY A 479 -117.83 -77.92 -34.11
C GLY A 479 -116.52 -77.12 -34.06
N GLU A 480 -116.30 -76.22 -35.02
CA GLU A 480 -115.10 -75.37 -35.06
C GLU A 480 -115.16 -74.20 -34.06
N ALA A 481 -116.35 -73.76 -33.66
CA ALA A 481 -116.54 -72.82 -32.55
C ALA A 481 -116.16 -73.39 -31.15
N GLY A 482 -115.81 -74.68 -31.08
CA GLY A 482 -115.46 -75.38 -29.83
C GLY A 482 -114.01 -75.26 -29.35
N TYR A 483 -113.15 -74.45 -30.00
CA TYR A 483 -111.75 -74.25 -29.62
C TYR A 483 -111.39 -72.78 -29.35
N ILE A 484 -111.56 -72.36 -28.09
CA ILE A 484 -110.91 -71.19 -27.44
C ILE A 484 -110.47 -71.63 -26.04
#